data_AF-A0A9X7PIV1-F1
#
_entry.id   AF-A0A9X7PIV1-F1
#
_cell.length_a   1.000
_cell.length_b   1.000
_cell.length_c   1.000
_cell.angle_alpha   90.00
_cell.angle_beta   90.00
_cell.angle_gamma   90.00
#
_symmetry.space_group_name_H-M   'P 1'
#
loop_
_entity.id
_entity.type
_entity.pdbx_description
1 polymer ?
#
loop_
_entity_poly.entity_id
_entity_poly.type
_entity_poly.pdbx_seq_one_letter_code
_entity_poly.pdbx_strand_id
1 'polypeptide(L)'
;MTPEETVALTRYVRAICPGQRFDEYTPDAWHDVLAPYNLADARAAVIALVDSGKAFVAVGEITAKVRELRAGRSRHIHGPGQHPEIPDADPDDIPAYLAAVRAQRIRAADPTTRRRPLAELLAATGRHVPKELRP
;
A
#
# COMPACT_ATOMS: atom_id res chain seq x y z
N MET A 1 6.99 7.04 10.43
CA MET A 1 6.97 6.40 11.75
C MET A 1 7.65 7.35 12.71
N THR A 2 7.35 7.31 14.00
CA THR A 2 7.98 8.17 15.00
C THR A 2 9.39 7.68 15.37
N PRO A 3 10.21 8.49 16.05
CA PRO A 3 11.51 8.04 16.58
C PRO A 3 11.36 6.80 17.48
N GLU A 4 10.35 6.78 18.35
CA GLU A 4 10.08 5.66 19.27
C GLU A 4 9.70 4.38 18.52
N GLU A 5 8.87 4.51 17.47
CA GLU A 5 8.56 3.39 16.57
C GLU A 5 9.83 2.87 15.85
N THR A 6 10.77 3.76 15.54
CA THR A 6 12.05 3.39 14.92
C THR A 6 12.94 2.62 15.89
N VAL A 7 13.01 3.06 17.15
CA VAL A 7 13.67 2.31 18.25
C VAL A 7 13.04 0.93 18.43
N ALA A 8 11.71 0.84 18.39
CA ALA A 8 11.02 -0.44 18.47
C ALA A 8 11.37 -1.36 17.28
N LEU A 9 11.45 -0.80 16.07
CA LEU A 9 11.80 -1.56 14.87
C LEU A 9 13.25 -2.05 14.89
N THR A 10 14.21 -1.23 15.29
CA THR A 10 15.62 -1.64 15.38
C THR A 10 15.83 -2.72 16.44
N ARG A 11 15.16 -2.62 17.59
CA ARG A 11 15.12 -3.69 18.60
C ARG A 11 14.52 -4.99 18.04
N TYR A 12 13.46 -4.87 17.25
CA TYR A 12 12.84 -6.02 16.59
C TYR A 12 13.79 -6.68 15.57
N VAL A 13 14.48 -5.89 14.73
CA VAL A 13 15.48 -6.40 13.78
C VAL A 13 16.64 -7.07 14.51
N ARG A 14 17.16 -6.46 15.59
CA ARG A 14 18.21 -7.06 16.41
C ARG A 14 17.82 -8.42 16.99
N ALA A 15 16.56 -8.59 17.39
CA ALA A 15 16.06 -9.85 17.93
C ALA A 15 15.97 -10.95 16.85
N ILE A 16 15.62 -10.61 15.62
CA ILE A 16 15.51 -11.57 14.51
C ILE A 16 16.86 -11.86 13.85
N CYS A 17 17.70 -10.84 13.71
CA CYS A 17 19.02 -10.89 13.10
C CYS A 17 20.10 -10.67 14.18
N PRO A 18 20.37 -11.63 15.07
CA PRO A 18 21.23 -11.43 16.24
C PRO A 18 22.69 -11.09 15.89
N GLY A 19 23.16 -11.46 14.69
CA GLY A 19 24.48 -11.10 14.20
C GLY A 19 24.62 -9.64 13.76
N GLN A 20 23.50 -8.92 13.58
CA GLN A 20 23.51 -7.54 13.14
C GLN A 20 23.91 -6.61 14.28
N ARG A 21 24.93 -5.78 14.05
CA ARG A 21 25.40 -4.80 15.03
C ARG A 21 24.45 -3.61 15.08
N PHE A 22 24.07 -3.23 16.29
CA PHE A 22 23.32 -2.03 16.62
C PHE A 22 24.04 -1.33 17.77
N ASP A 23 24.17 -0.02 17.68
CA ASP A 23 24.65 0.86 18.74
C ASP A 23 23.52 1.79 19.22
N GLU A 24 23.87 2.71 20.11
CA GLU A 24 22.95 3.69 20.69
C GLU A 24 22.33 4.64 19.65
N TYR A 25 23.07 5.00 18.61
CA TYR A 25 22.67 6.00 17.60
C TYR A 25 22.08 5.38 16.33
N THR A 26 22.16 4.06 16.18
CA THR A 26 21.60 3.34 15.03
C THR A 26 20.12 3.64 14.82
N PRO A 27 19.25 3.69 15.86
CA PRO A 27 17.85 4.04 15.69
C PRO A 27 17.64 5.45 15.14
N ASP A 28 18.43 6.44 15.58
CA ASP A 28 18.32 7.82 15.11
C ASP A 28 18.71 7.93 13.63
N ALA A 29 19.84 7.32 13.24
CA ALA A 29 20.27 7.28 11.85
C ALA A 29 19.27 6.53 10.94
N TRP A 30 18.62 5.50 11.46
CA TRP A 30 17.56 4.79 10.72
C TRP A 30 16.29 5.64 10.62
N HIS A 31 16.00 6.49 11.60
CA HIS A 31 14.81 7.32 11.63
C HIS A 31 14.81 8.33 10.47
N ASP A 32 15.97 8.91 10.15
CA ASP A 32 16.14 9.83 9.01
C ASP A 32 15.63 9.21 7.69
N VAL A 33 15.79 7.90 7.54
CA VAL A 33 15.38 7.16 6.35
C VAL A 33 13.94 6.62 6.46
N LEU A 34 13.54 6.19 7.66
CA LEU A 34 12.28 5.49 7.90
C LEU A 34 11.11 6.40 8.27
N ALA A 35 11.35 7.67 8.61
CA ALA A 35 10.34 8.66 8.95
C ALA A 35 9.12 8.68 7.98
N PRO A 36 9.29 8.57 6.64
CA PRO A 36 8.16 8.56 5.70
C PRO A 36 7.29 7.29 5.70
N TYR A 37 7.72 6.22 6.36
CA TYR A 37 7.07 4.90 6.30
C TYR A 37 6.32 4.59 7.59
N ASN A 38 5.28 3.74 7.53
CA ASN A 38 4.59 3.30 8.75
C ASN A 38 5.28 2.06 9.35
N LEU A 39 5.15 1.86 10.67
CA LEU A 39 5.79 0.76 11.38
C LEU A 39 5.31 -0.62 10.89
N ALA A 40 4.01 -0.75 10.59
CA ALA A 40 3.42 -2.01 10.15
C ALA A 40 4.02 -2.52 8.81
N ASP A 41 4.13 -1.64 7.82
CA ASP A 41 4.74 -1.93 6.52
C ASP A 41 6.22 -2.26 6.69
N ALA A 42 6.93 -1.51 7.53
CA ALA A 42 8.36 -1.75 7.79
C ALA A 42 8.59 -3.12 8.45
N ARG A 43 7.75 -3.53 9.41
CA ARG A 43 7.81 -4.88 10.00
C ARG A 43 7.52 -5.97 8.97
N ALA A 44 6.49 -5.78 8.14
CA ALA A 44 6.18 -6.72 7.06
C ALA A 44 7.35 -6.87 6.08
N ALA A 45 8.03 -5.76 5.77
CA ALA A 45 9.22 -5.78 4.93
C ALA A 45 10.41 -6.52 5.59
N VAL A 46 10.65 -6.32 6.89
CA VAL A 46 11.67 -7.07 7.64
C VAL A 46 11.40 -8.58 7.57
N ILE A 47 10.17 -9.01 7.83
CA ILE A 47 9.78 -10.43 7.77
C ILE A 47 10.04 -10.99 6.37
N ALA A 48 9.56 -10.31 5.32
CA ALA A 48 9.74 -10.76 3.94
C ALA A 48 11.23 -10.86 3.54
N LEU A 49 12.09 -9.99 4.06
CA LEU A 49 13.53 -10.05 3.82
C LEU A 49 14.18 -11.25 4.53
N VAL A 50 13.78 -11.52 5.76
CA VAL A 50 14.28 -12.67 6.53
C VAL A 50 13.79 -13.99 5.94
N ASP A 51 12.52 -14.07 5.53
CA ASP A 51 11.96 -15.23 4.84
C ASP A 51 12.67 -15.51 3.51
N SER A 52 13.23 -14.48 2.87
CA SER A 52 14.08 -14.63 1.68
C SER A 52 15.50 -15.15 1.97
N GLY A 53 15.79 -15.52 3.22
CA GLY A 53 17.06 -16.10 3.65
C GLY A 53 18.12 -15.07 4.07
N LYS A 54 17.75 -13.80 4.26
CA LYS A 54 18.73 -12.78 4.68
C LYS A 54 19.04 -12.88 6.17
N ALA A 55 20.32 -13.06 6.48
CA ALA A 55 20.83 -13.02 7.86
C ALA A 55 20.98 -11.60 8.42
N PHE A 56 20.94 -10.58 7.56
CA PHE A 56 21.07 -9.17 7.90
C PHE A 56 20.04 -8.35 7.13
N VAL A 57 19.56 -7.26 7.74
CA VAL A 57 18.57 -6.37 7.14
C VAL A 57 19.08 -4.94 7.16
N ALA A 58 19.38 -4.40 5.98
CA ALA A 58 19.76 -2.98 5.87
C ALA A 58 18.54 -2.07 5.75
N VAL A 59 18.63 -0.85 6.29
CA VAL A 59 17.52 0.13 6.26
C VAL A 59 17.05 0.42 4.82
N GLY A 60 17.98 0.48 3.85
CA GLY A 60 17.65 0.67 2.45
C GLY A 60 16.81 -0.48 1.87
N GLU A 61 17.08 -1.72 2.27
CA GLU A 61 16.32 -2.90 1.83
C GLU A 61 14.91 -2.89 2.38
N ILE A 62 14.73 -2.43 3.63
CA ILE A 62 13.40 -2.24 4.21
C ILE A 62 12.62 -1.25 3.35
N THR A 63 13.19 -0.09 3.02
CA THR A 63 12.47 0.91 2.20
C THR A 63 12.10 0.39 0.81
N ALA A 64 13.01 -0.36 0.16
CA ALA A 64 12.77 -0.96 -1.13
C ALA A 64 11.64 -2.00 -1.06
N LYS A 65 11.69 -2.89 -0.06
CA LYS A 65 10.67 -3.92 0.14
C LYS A 65 9.32 -3.33 0.53
N VAL A 66 9.27 -2.26 1.32
CA VAL A 66 8.01 -1.54 1.62
C VAL A 66 7.37 -1.01 0.33
N ARG A 67 8.17 -0.39 -0.56
CA ARG A 67 7.67 0.10 -1.86
C ARG A 67 7.14 -1.04 -2.73
N GLU A 68 7.85 -2.16 -2.77
CA GLU A 68 7.43 -3.38 -3.48
C GLU A 68 6.10 -3.93 -2.94
N LEU A 69 5.97 -4.09 -1.61
CA LEU A 69 4.75 -4.56 -0.96
C LEU A 69 3.56 -3.61 -1.18
N ARG A 70 3.79 -2.29 -1.20
CA ARG A 70 2.78 -1.30 -1.56
C ARG A 70 2.33 -1.45 -3.00
N ALA A 71 3.27 -1.55 -3.94
CA ALA A 71 2.97 -1.76 -5.36
C ALA A 71 2.19 -3.07 -5.59
N GLY A 72 2.55 -4.15 -4.90
CA GLY A 72 1.83 -5.42 -4.92
C GLY A 72 0.39 -5.27 -4.44
N ARG A 73 0.16 -4.61 -3.30
CA ARG A 73 -1.19 -4.34 -2.79
C ARG A 73 -2.02 -3.51 -3.76
N SER A 74 -1.46 -2.45 -4.34
CA SER A 74 -2.16 -1.62 -5.32
C SER A 74 -2.58 -2.37 -6.59
N ARG A 75 -1.86 -3.45 -6.98
CA ARG A 75 -2.27 -4.30 -8.11
C ARG A 75 -3.55 -5.09 -7.82
N HIS A 76 -3.81 -5.41 -6.56
CA HIS A 76 -4.94 -6.25 -6.13
C HIS A 76 -6.10 -5.45 -5.52
N ILE A 77 -5.88 -4.19 -5.13
CA ILE A 77 -6.97 -3.31 -4.71
C ILE A 77 -7.72 -2.87 -5.96
N HIS A 78 -8.85 -3.53 -6.19
CA HIS A 78 -9.99 -2.94 -6.89
C HIS A 78 -10.87 -2.37 -5.77
N GLY A 79 -11.33 -1.12 -5.90
CA GLY A 79 -12.06 -0.44 -4.81
C GLY A 79 -13.23 -1.29 -4.28
N PRO A 80 -13.68 -1.12 -3.03
CA PRO A 80 -14.80 -1.89 -2.50
C PRO A 80 -16.03 -1.69 -3.40
N GLY A 81 -16.50 -2.78 -4.03
CA GLY A 81 -17.63 -2.78 -4.98
C GLY A 81 -17.27 -2.45 -6.44
N GLN A 82 -15.99 -2.27 -6.77
CA GLN A 82 -15.56 -2.01 -8.15
C GLN A 82 -15.11 -3.31 -8.80
N HIS A 83 -15.90 -3.83 -9.74
CA HIS A 83 -15.35 -4.62 -10.84
C HIS A 83 -14.30 -3.76 -11.56
N PRO A 84 -13.26 -4.35 -12.19
CA PRO A 84 -12.37 -3.57 -13.04
C PRO A 84 -13.25 -2.76 -14.00
N GLU A 85 -13.20 -1.42 -13.94
CA GLU A 85 -13.89 -0.58 -14.92
C GLU A 85 -13.38 -1.04 -16.27
N ILE A 86 -14.26 -1.67 -17.05
CA ILE A 86 -14.01 -1.95 -18.45
C ILE A 86 -13.92 -0.55 -19.07
N PRO A 87 -12.76 -0.15 -19.63
CA PRO A 87 -12.65 1.13 -20.29
C PRO A 87 -13.77 1.26 -21.33
N ASP A 88 -14.45 2.40 -21.38
CA ASP A 88 -15.42 2.73 -22.43
C ASP A 88 -14.66 3.06 -23.74
N ALA A 89 -13.89 2.08 -24.18
CA ALA A 89 -13.12 2.06 -25.40
C ALA A 89 -13.37 0.68 -26.03
N ASP A 90 -13.62 0.69 -27.33
CA ASP A 90 -13.76 -0.55 -28.10
C ASP A 90 -12.53 -1.44 -27.83
N PRO A 91 -12.71 -2.67 -27.32
CA PRO A 91 -11.59 -3.58 -27.07
C PRO A 91 -10.77 -3.91 -28.33
N ASP A 92 -11.35 -3.71 -29.52
CA ASP A 92 -10.67 -3.91 -30.80
C ASP A 92 -9.87 -2.66 -31.26
N ASP A 93 -10.04 -1.51 -30.58
CA ASP A 93 -9.20 -0.32 -30.74
C ASP A 93 -8.11 -0.28 -29.65
N ILE A 94 -7.04 -1.03 -29.90
CA ILE A 94 -5.89 -1.16 -28.99
C ILE A 94 -5.31 0.21 -28.59
N PRO A 95 -5.10 1.19 -29.49
CA PRO A 95 -4.68 2.53 -29.12
C PRO A 95 -5.62 3.24 -28.13
N ALA A 96 -6.93 3.24 -28.37
CA ALA A 96 -7.91 3.91 -27.52
C ALA A 96 -8.00 3.23 -26.13
N TYR A 97 -7.99 1.90 -26.11
CA TYR A 97 -7.98 1.11 -24.88
C TYR A 97 -6.77 1.42 -24.00
N LEU A 98 -5.57 1.46 -24.59
CA LEU A 98 -4.34 1.77 -23.85
C LEU A 98 -4.31 3.22 -23.33
N ALA A 99 -4.87 4.18 -24.07
CA ALA A 99 -4.99 5.56 -23.63
C ALA A 99 -5.94 5.69 -22.42
N ALA A 100 -7.08 4.99 -22.45
CA ALA A 100 -8.05 4.97 -21.35
C ALA A 100 -7.47 4.33 -20.07
N VAL A 101 -6.76 3.21 -20.19
CA VAL A 101 -6.08 2.55 -19.04
C VAL A 101 -5.01 3.45 -18.42
N ARG A 102 -4.25 4.19 -19.24
CA ARG A 102 -3.25 5.15 -18.73
C ARG A 102 -3.90 6.31 -17.99
N ALA A 103 -4.98 6.87 -18.54
CA ALA A 103 -5.71 7.96 -17.91
C ALA A 103 -6.31 7.57 -16.55
N GLN A 104 -6.82 6.33 -16.43
CA GLN A 104 -7.38 5.82 -15.18
C GLN A 104 -6.32 5.71 -14.06
N ARG A 105 -5.12 5.23 -14.40
CA ARG A 105 -3.99 5.14 -13.46
C ARG A 105 -3.51 6.51 -12.96
N ILE A 106 -3.57 7.52 -13.82
CA ILE A 106 -3.20 8.91 -13.46
C ILE A 106 -4.23 9.51 -12.49
N ARG A 107 -5.54 9.32 -12.74
CA ARG A 107 -6.60 9.81 -11.82
C ARG A 107 -6.54 9.18 -10.44
N ALA A 108 -6.27 7.88 -10.37
CA ALA A 108 -6.12 7.17 -9.09
C ALA A 108 -4.88 7.62 -8.29
N ALA A 109 -3.88 8.19 -8.97
CA ALA A 109 -2.63 8.66 -8.39
C ALA A 109 -2.67 10.15 -7.99
N ASP A 110 -3.73 10.90 -8.31
CA ASP A 110 -3.84 12.33 -7.99
C ASP A 110 -4.39 12.54 -6.54
N PRO A 111 -3.56 13.01 -5.59
CA PRO A 111 -3.95 13.19 -4.20
C PRO A 111 -4.87 14.40 -3.97
N THR A 112 -5.19 15.20 -5.01
CA THR A 112 -6.02 16.40 -4.88
C THR A 112 -7.54 16.13 -4.95
N THR A 113 -7.94 14.89 -5.24
CA THR A 113 -9.36 14.50 -5.23
C THR A 113 -9.87 14.48 -3.78
N ARG A 114 -10.49 15.58 -3.34
CA ARG A 114 -11.20 15.71 -2.05
C ARG A 114 -12.05 14.47 -1.83
N ARG A 115 -11.74 13.67 -0.80
CA ARG A 115 -12.62 12.60 -0.32
C ARG A 115 -13.99 13.20 -0.06
N ARG A 116 -14.99 12.84 -0.87
CA ARG A 116 -16.38 13.23 -0.58
C ARG A 116 -16.82 12.56 0.72
N PRO A 117 -17.49 13.28 1.63
CA PRO A 117 -17.98 12.70 2.86
C PRO A 117 -18.99 11.60 2.53
N LEU A 118 -18.87 10.45 3.22
CA LEU A 118 -19.67 9.24 3.01
C LEU A 118 -21.19 9.51 3.00
N ALA A 119 -21.62 10.53 3.75
CA ALA A 119 -23.02 10.97 3.81
C ALA A 119 -23.57 11.43 2.45
N GLU A 120 -22.76 12.11 1.63
CA GLU A 120 -23.20 12.56 0.29
C GLU A 120 -23.33 11.38 -0.69
N LEU A 121 -22.53 10.34 -0.52
CA LEU A 121 -22.58 9.14 -1.36
C LEU A 121 -23.84 8.30 -1.06
N LEU A 122 -24.20 8.17 0.22
CA LEU A 122 -25.37 7.41 0.65
C LEU A 122 -26.69 8.08 0.26
N ALA A 123 -26.71 9.42 0.18
CA ALA A 123 -27.88 10.17 -0.25
C ALA A 123 -28.28 9.88 -1.72
N ALA A 124 -27.34 9.48 -2.57
CA ALA A 124 -27.59 9.20 -3.98
C ALA A 124 -28.10 7.77 -4.27
N THR A 125 -27.97 6.84 -3.32
CA THR A 125 -28.29 5.40 -3.48
C THR A 125 -29.73 5.02 -3.12
N GLY A 126 -30.64 5.98 -3.02
CA GLY A 126 -32.07 5.73 -2.80
C GLY A 126 -32.81 5.28 -4.06
N ARG A 127 -32.62 4.03 -4.53
CA ARG A 127 -33.61 3.36 -5.39
C ARG A 127 -33.97 1.98 -4.82
N HIS A 128 -35.26 1.77 -4.72
CA HIS A 128 -35.96 0.65 -4.08
C HIS A 128 -35.53 -0.72 -4.64
N VAL A 129 -35.04 -1.61 -3.77
CA VAL A 129 -34.82 -3.03 -4.11
C VAL A 129 -36.19 -3.73 -4.10
N PRO A 130 -36.65 -4.34 -5.21
CA PRO A 130 -37.90 -5.11 -5.20
C PRO A 130 -37.75 -6.33 -4.28
N LYS A 131 -38.69 -6.53 -3.35
CA LYS A 131 -38.78 -7.76 -2.57
C LYS A 131 -39.11 -8.93 -3.50
N GLU A 132 -38.30 -9.97 -3.44
CA GLU A 132 -38.49 -11.21 -4.17
C GLU A 132 -39.87 -11.82 -3.88
N LEU A 133 -40.62 -12.15 -4.94
CA LEU A 133 -41.71 -13.11 -4.87
C LEU A 133 -41.12 -14.51 -4.72
N ARG A 134 -41.61 -15.27 -3.74
CA ARG A 134 -41.58 -16.73 -3.78
C ARG A 134 -42.95 -17.32 -3.45
N PRO A 135 -43.27 -18.48 -4.05
CA PRO A 135 -44.64 -18.98 -4.25
C PRO A 135 -45.32 -19.47 -2.98
#